data_AF-A0A8T5RJP4-F1
#
_entry.id   AF-A0A8T5RJP4-F1
#
_cell.length_a   1.000
_cell.length_b   1.000
_cell.length_c   1.000
_cell.angle_alpha   90.00
_cell.angle_beta   90.00
_cell.angle_gamma   90.00
#
_symmetry.space_group_name_H-M   'P 1'
#
loop_
_entity.id
_entity.type
_entity.pdbx_description
1 polymer ?
#
loop_
_entity_poly.entity_id
_entity_poly.type
_entity_poly.pdbx_seq_one_letter_code
_entity_poly.pdbx_strand_id
1 'polypeptide(L)' 'MIEEEKLDIVAKIEKNFELNLPEFYKELKKAISTNNRESIYKLSKIFTRYQFKKLDN' A
#
# COMPACT_ATOMS: atom_id res chain seq x y z
N MET A 1 -13.07 -7.41 -15.33
CA MET A 1 -12.84 -8.12 -14.04
C MET A 1 -11.53 -7.73 -13.33
N ILE A 2 -10.48 -7.22 -13.98
CA ILE A 2 -9.16 -7.00 -13.34
C ILE A 2 -9.04 -5.64 -12.59
N GLU A 3 -9.87 -4.65 -12.93
CA GLU A 3 -9.75 -3.29 -12.36
C GLU A 3 -10.42 -3.13 -10.99
N GLU A 4 -11.55 -3.81 -10.76
CA GLU A 4 -12.27 -3.78 -9.48
C GLU A 4 -11.44 -4.41 -8.35
N GLU A 5 -10.70 -5.48 -8.65
CA GLU A 5 -9.86 -6.19 -7.68
C GLU A 5 -8.67 -5.35 -7.17
N LYS A 6 -8.11 -4.47 -8.02
CA LYS A 6 -6.99 -3.58 -7.66
C LYS A 6 -7.43 -2.42 -6.76
N LEU A 7 -8.67 -1.96 -6.91
CA LEU A 7 -9.26 -0.91 -6.06
C LEU A 7 -9.56 -1.41 -4.65
N ASP A 8 -9.97 -2.67 -4.51
CA ASP A 8 -10.40 -3.24 -3.23
C ASP A 8 -9.25 -3.41 -2.23
N ILE A 9 -8.02 -3.68 -2.71
CA ILE A 9 -6.83 -3.83 -1.85
C ILE A 9 -6.40 -2.47 -1.27
N VAL A 10 -6.42 -1.41 -2.07
CA VAL A 10 -6.05 -0.05 -1.61
C VAL A 10 -7.05 0.44 -0.55
N ALA A 11 -8.34 0.22 -0.76
CA ALA A 11 -9.38 0.57 0.19
C ALA A 11 -9.30 -0.24 1.50
N LYS A 12 -8.95 -1.54 1.43
CA LYS A 12 -8.71 -2.37 2.62
C LYS A 12 -7.50 -1.93 3.42
N ILE A 13 -6.42 -1.49 2.77
CA ILE A 13 -5.22 -0.99 3.44
C ILE A 13 -5.48 0.38 4.10
N GLU A 14 -6.30 1.24 3.49
CA GLU A 14 -6.67 2.52 4.13
C GLU A 14 -7.59 2.36 5.35
N LYS A 15 -8.42 1.31 5.40
CA LYS A 15 -9.37 1.08 6.50
C LYS A 15 -8.82 0.29 7.70
N ASN A 16 -7.78 -0.54 7.52
CA ASN A 16 -7.25 -1.35 8.61
C ASN A 16 -6.09 -0.66 9.32
N PHE A 17 -6.23 -0.51 10.64
CA PHE A 17 -5.28 0.17 11.53
C PHE A 17 -3.88 -0.47 11.57
N GLU A 18 -3.76 -1.73 11.16
CA GLU A 18 -2.50 -2.47 11.09
C GLU A 18 -2.15 -2.78 9.65
N LEU A 19 -1.14 -2.07 9.14
CA LEU A 19 -0.53 -2.39 7.86
C LEU A 19 0.15 -3.77 7.98
N ASN A 20 -0.35 -4.76 7.26
CA ASN A 20 0.34 -6.05 7.12
C ASN A 20 1.63 -5.84 6.30
N LEU A 21 2.75 -5.61 7.01
CA LEU A 21 4.04 -5.28 6.41
C LEU A 21 4.54 -6.33 5.42
N PRO A 22 4.47 -7.65 5.70
CA PRO A 22 4.83 -8.68 4.72
C PRO A 22 4.09 -8.54 3.38
N GLU A 23 2.77 -8.33 3.42
CA GLU A 23 1.97 -8.22 2.19
C GLU A 23 2.22 -6.89 1.47
N PHE A 24 2.37 -5.80 2.23
CA PHE A 24 2.74 -4.50 1.70
C PHE A 24 4.06 -4.55 0.91
N TYR A 25 5.09 -5.21 1.46
CA TYR A 25 6.39 -5.30 0.78
C TYR A 25 6.34 -6.15 -0.49
N LYS A 26 5.49 -7.20 -0.54
CA LYS A 26 5.27 -7.96 -1.78
C LYS A 26 4.69 -7.08 -2.88
N GLU A 27 3.64 -6.33 -2.56
CA GLU A 27 2.99 -5.44 -3.54
C GLU A 27 3.92 -4.29 -3.97
N LEU A 28 4.72 -3.73 -3.05
CA LEU A 28 5.73 -2.74 -3.40
C LEU A 28 6.80 -3.31 -4.33
N LYS A 29 7.31 -4.51 -4.03
CA LYS A 29 8.29 -5.19 -4.88
C LYS A 29 7.73 -5.42 -6.28
N LYS A 30 6.47 -5.85 -6.39
CA LYS A 30 5.76 -6.05 -7.66
C LYS A 30 5.56 -4.75 -8.42
N ALA A 31 5.20 -3.65 -7.75
CA ALA A 31 5.05 -2.34 -8.37
C ALA A 31 6.40 -1.82 -8.92
N ILE A 32 7.49 -2.00 -8.18
CA ILE A 32 8.85 -1.66 -8.62
C ILE A 32 9.26 -2.54 -9.82
N SER A 33 9.07 -3.86 -9.74
CA SER A 33 9.49 -4.77 -10.82
C SER A 33 8.73 -4.55 -12.12
N THR A 34 7.49 -4.03 -12.04
CA THR A 34 6.66 -3.70 -13.21
C THR A 34 6.78 -2.24 -13.64
N ASN A 35 7.64 -1.45 -13.00
CA ASN A 35 7.79 0.00 -13.21
C ASN A 35 6.44 0.76 -13.14
N ASN A 36 5.51 0.27 -12.31
CA ASN A 36 4.19 0.88 -12.13
C ASN A 36 4.30 2.07 -11.17
N ARG A 37 4.62 3.24 -11.72
CA ARG A 37 4.83 4.49 -10.97
C ARG A 37 3.63 4.89 -10.12
N GLU A 38 2.41 4.66 -10.60
CA GLU A 38 1.20 5.00 -9.86
C GLU A 38 1.06 4.15 -8.59
N SER A 39 1.28 2.84 -8.71
CA SER A 39 1.26 1.92 -7.56
C SER A 39 2.38 2.24 -6.58
N ILE A 40 3.60 2.55 -7.05
CA ILE A 40 4.72 2.95 -6.19
C ILE A 40 4.32 4.19 -5.37
N TYR A 41 3.80 5.23 -6.02
CA TYR A 41 3.39 6.46 -5.34
C TYR A 41 2.31 6.21 -4.27
N LYS A 42 1.27 5.42 -4.61
CA LYS A 42 0.20 5.08 -3.66
C LYS A 42 0.73 4.32 -2.44
N LEU A 43 1.58 3.32 -2.67
CA LEU A 43 2.17 2.51 -1.60
C LEU A 43 3.11 3.35 -0.71
N SER A 44 3.93 4.23 -1.28
CA SER A 44 4.77 5.16 -0.51
C SER A 44 3.93 6.06 0.39
N LYS A 45 2.82 6.62 -0.11
CA LYS A 45 1.92 7.47 0.68
C LYS A 45 1.31 6.73 1.87
N ILE A 46 0.90 5.48 1.66
CA ILE A 46 0.37 4.60 2.71
C ILE A 46 1.44 4.34 3.78
N PHE A 47 2.65 3.96 3.38
CA PHE A 47 3.75 3.68 4.31
C PHE A 47 4.11 4.91 5.14
N THR A 48 4.20 6.09 4.51
CA THR A 48 4.47 7.35 5.20
C THR A 48 3.41 7.66 6.25
N ARG A 49 2.12 7.52 5.93
CA ARG A 49 1.03 7.71 6.90
C ARG A 49 1.12 6.74 8.08
N TYR A 50 1.46 5.47 7.80
CA TYR A 50 1.67 4.46 8.83
C TYR A 50 2.83 4.82 9.78
N GLN A 51 3.94 5.32 9.25
CA GLN A 51 5.10 5.75 10.06
C GLN A 51 4.77 6.97 10.92
N PHE A 52 4.13 8.00 10.37
CA PHE A 52 3.73 9.17 11.16
C PHE A 52 2.78 8.81 12.31
N LYS A 53 1.80 7.95 12.05
CA LYS A 53 0.87 7.48 13.10
C LYS A 53 1.57 6.69 14.21
N LYS A 54 2.71 6.05 13.93
CA LYS A 54 3.54 5.39 14.94
C LYS A 54 4.34 6.36 15.81
N LEU A 55 4.54 7.61 15.36
CA LEU A 55 5.24 8.64 16.12
C LEU A 55 4.29 9.37 17.08
N ASP A 56 2.98 9.38 16.80
CA ASP A 56 1.94 10.00 17.64
C ASP A 56 1.47 9.12 18.82
N ASN A 57 2.00 7.89 18.96
CA ASN A 57 1.76 6.94 20.06
C ASN A 57 3.05 6.68 20.84
#